data_AF-A0A8K0J1G4-F1
#
_entry.id   AF-A0A8K0J1G4-F1
#
_cell.length_a   1.000
_cell.length_b   1.000
_cell.length_c   1.000
_cell.angle_alpha   90.00
_cell.angle_beta   90.00
_cell.angle_gamma   90.00
#
_symmetry.space_group_name_H-M   'P 1'
#
loop_
_entity.id
_entity.type
_entity.pdbx_description
1 polymer ?
#
loop_
_entity_poly.entity_id
_entity_poly.type
_entity_poly.pdbx_seq_one_letter_code
_entity_poly.pdbx_strand_id
1 'polypeptide(L)'
;MDFSQTNCRPSIHQRLVAGFVRRGSGDLVQCFGPLQTAISSKWPEVRQRLLQSPCHHEFPKRLSQTTLQVELGLGTSKGCFPDQNQPSASSCLVFETLDHPTQQILGIILAANETAGLSPGAQMEQAHVDGFFASLILGNMRIGTAIDRELIQRIDVEASTDSIVDLFDRTLRYESSCDKWGQGGRSVFRESVSHFTRRGQAVEFCLPAFPCKSSSTGKVLSKAPDLGEYLALENMHNFLLDIEAIYEPGAKLWIISDGHVFSDCIGVDDDVVDRYGARLQAMNQDIVRLQGGKERIGFRSLPQLFASHCSSGGELAGARETYNMLPDLVHHIATKMTCEAEMCRKILMMGFQLDDAELRNMLSAQDASMIALYRGFSKFMLEDLTTNKYTSHLSRSQLRKKSAKVAFEMMQRNQAYSNLVQILFPHHVRLSIHAHDNAGPKFGIQMLGRDVVPTDVLPPNGSDSNSCDKLHVPTPWHNCIVEIRGDASLYITKSSVAHAALASGQYRGRLHEFLGQGEFVYLIPRRRS
;
A
#
# COMPACT_ATOMS: atom_id res chain seq x y z
N MET A 1 -15.97 7.83 22.73
CA MET A 1 -14.51 8.04 22.78
C MET A 1 -14.32 9.53 22.96
N ASP A 2 -13.56 9.93 23.97
CA ASP A 2 -13.35 11.34 24.28
C ASP A 2 -12.21 11.82 23.38
N PHE A 3 -12.55 12.49 22.28
CA PHE A 3 -11.58 13.04 21.34
C PHE A 3 -11.27 14.47 21.80
N SER A 4 -10.32 14.61 22.72
CA SER A 4 -9.76 15.91 23.07
C SER A 4 -9.29 16.60 21.79
N GLN A 5 -9.78 17.82 21.52
CA GLN A 5 -9.32 18.66 20.42
C GLN A 5 -7.83 18.98 20.62
N THR A 6 -6.95 18.15 20.06
CA THR A 6 -5.58 18.58 19.80
C THR A 6 -5.64 19.46 18.55
N ASN A 7 -5.15 20.69 18.65
CA ASN A 7 -4.89 21.56 17.49
C ASN A 7 -3.82 20.89 16.60
N CYS A 8 -4.22 19.87 15.84
CA CYS A 8 -3.34 19.19 14.90
C CYS A 8 -3.28 20.00 13.61
N ARG A 9 -2.06 20.39 13.24
CA ARG A 9 -1.77 21.01 11.94
C ARG A 9 -2.19 20.03 10.83
N PRO A 10 -2.78 20.49 9.72
CA PRO A 10 -3.16 19.60 8.63
C PRO A 10 -1.92 18.93 8.04
N SER A 11 -2.07 17.65 7.67
CA SER A 11 -0.97 16.83 7.17
C SER A 11 -0.56 17.25 5.75
N ILE A 12 0.65 16.84 5.31
CA ILE A 12 1.12 17.18 3.95
C ILE A 12 0.19 16.58 2.89
N HIS A 13 -0.37 15.40 3.16
CA HIS A 13 -1.34 14.75 2.28
C HIS A 13 -2.62 15.58 2.12
N GLN A 14 -3.18 16.10 3.21
CA GLN A 14 -4.40 16.93 3.16
C GLN A 14 -4.18 18.23 2.40
N ARG A 15 -2.97 18.81 2.53
CA ARG A 15 -2.60 20.04 1.84
C ARG A 15 -2.22 19.81 0.39
N LEU A 16 -2.08 18.57 -0.09
CA LEU A 16 -1.68 18.28 -1.45
C LEU A 16 -2.77 18.70 -2.44
N VAL A 17 -2.49 19.73 -3.22
CA VAL A 17 -3.37 20.25 -4.28
C VAL A 17 -3.20 19.41 -5.55
N ALA A 18 -1.97 19.28 -6.03
CA ALA A 18 -1.63 18.50 -7.20
C ALA A 18 -0.12 18.21 -7.26
N GLY A 19 0.26 17.15 -7.95
CA GLY A 19 1.60 16.97 -8.48
C GLY A 19 1.63 17.27 -9.98
N PHE A 20 2.82 17.58 -10.51
CA PHE A 20 3.01 17.86 -11.93
C PHE A 20 4.40 17.51 -12.41
N VAL A 21 4.52 17.31 -13.71
CA VAL A 21 5.78 17.25 -14.43
C VAL A 21 5.76 18.30 -15.53
N ARG A 22 6.83 19.09 -15.65
CA ARG A 22 6.98 20.11 -16.69
C ARG A 22 8.36 20.08 -17.33
N ARG A 23 8.47 20.68 -18.52
CA ARG A 23 9.76 20.91 -19.19
C ARG A 23 10.47 22.14 -18.61
N GLY A 24 11.77 22.27 -18.91
CA GLY A 24 12.53 23.49 -18.60
C GLY A 24 11.90 24.76 -19.20
N SER A 25 11.22 24.65 -20.35
CA SER A 25 10.43 25.73 -20.98
C SER A 25 9.22 26.19 -20.15
N GLY A 26 8.84 25.44 -19.11
CA GLY A 26 7.63 25.65 -18.31
C GLY A 26 6.39 24.93 -18.86
N ASP A 27 6.49 24.23 -19.98
CA ASP A 27 5.34 23.51 -20.56
C ASP A 27 4.97 22.30 -19.71
N LEU A 28 3.67 22.16 -19.40
CA LEU A 28 3.14 21.04 -18.63
C LEU A 28 3.25 19.76 -19.47
N VAL A 29 3.90 18.75 -18.90
CA VAL A 29 3.93 17.39 -19.45
C VAL A 29 2.76 16.61 -18.88
N GLN A 30 2.54 16.72 -17.57
CA GLN A 30 1.52 15.96 -16.87
C GLN A 30 1.13 16.63 -15.56
N CYS A 31 -0.12 16.48 -15.15
CA CYS A 31 -0.61 16.87 -13.83
C CYS A 31 -1.45 15.73 -13.24
N PHE A 32 -1.36 15.55 -11.93
CA PHE A 32 -2.03 14.47 -11.21
C PHE A 32 -2.38 14.87 -9.78
N GLY A 33 -3.24 14.08 -9.12
CA GLY A 33 -3.69 14.34 -7.75
C GLY A 33 -5.05 15.04 -7.67
N PRO A 34 -5.45 15.48 -6.47
CA PRO A 34 -6.84 15.85 -6.17
C PRO A 34 -7.43 16.93 -7.07
N LEU A 35 -6.67 17.97 -7.40
CA LEU A 35 -7.12 19.12 -8.19
C LEU A 35 -6.44 19.20 -9.57
N GLN A 36 -6.02 18.05 -10.12
CA GLN A 36 -5.28 17.98 -11.39
C GLN A 36 -5.97 18.75 -12.54
N THR A 37 -7.29 18.66 -12.66
CA THR A 37 -8.06 19.31 -13.75
C THR A 37 -8.06 20.83 -13.60
N ALA A 38 -8.22 21.32 -12.36
CA ALA A 38 -8.20 22.75 -12.07
C ALA A 38 -6.80 23.36 -12.23
N ILE A 39 -5.76 22.65 -11.81
CA ILE A 39 -4.37 23.09 -12.01
C ILE A 39 -4.00 23.06 -13.48
N SER A 40 -4.40 22.04 -14.24
CA SER A 40 -4.13 21.95 -15.67
C SER A 40 -4.77 23.09 -16.45
N SER A 41 -6.02 23.47 -16.11
CA SER A 41 -6.70 24.58 -16.77
C SER A 41 -6.08 25.95 -16.46
N LYS A 42 -5.53 26.12 -15.24
CA LYS A 42 -4.83 27.34 -14.82
C LYS A 42 -3.32 27.31 -15.01
N TRP A 43 -2.79 26.28 -15.69
CA TRP A 43 -1.35 26.11 -15.85
C TRP A 43 -0.63 27.32 -16.47
N PRO A 44 -1.20 28.06 -17.45
CA PRO A 44 -0.54 29.25 -17.99
C PRO A 44 -0.19 30.31 -16.91
N GLU A 45 -1.08 30.52 -15.93
CA GLU A 45 -0.86 31.44 -14.81
C GLU A 45 0.24 30.91 -13.87
N VAL A 46 0.17 29.62 -13.53
CA VAL A 46 1.17 28.93 -12.70
C VAL A 46 2.55 29.00 -13.36
N ARG A 47 2.64 28.65 -14.64
CA ARG A 47 3.86 28.68 -15.46
C ARG A 47 4.49 30.07 -15.46
N GLN A 48 3.70 31.11 -15.73
CA GLN A 48 4.21 32.49 -15.79
C GLN A 48 4.89 32.88 -14.48
N ARG A 49 4.26 32.56 -13.34
CA ARG A 49 4.82 32.86 -12.03
C ARG A 49 6.06 32.03 -11.70
N LEU A 50 6.08 30.74 -12.05
CA LEU A 50 7.24 29.88 -11.83
C LEU A 50 8.46 30.36 -12.61
N LEU A 51 8.29 30.75 -13.87
CA LEU A 51 9.39 31.25 -14.72
C LEU A 51 9.92 32.63 -14.26
N GLN A 52 9.10 33.42 -13.58
CA GLN A 52 9.48 34.71 -13.00
C GLN A 52 10.09 34.57 -11.59
N SER A 53 10.03 33.38 -10.99
CA SER A 53 10.55 33.14 -9.64
C SER A 53 12.08 33.26 -9.62
N PRO A 54 12.69 33.92 -8.62
CA PRO A 54 14.14 33.93 -8.42
C PRO A 54 14.73 32.52 -8.35
N CYS A 55 13.97 31.57 -7.81
CA CYS A 55 14.39 30.17 -7.67
C CYS A 55 14.58 29.46 -9.01
N HIS A 56 13.93 29.91 -10.09
CA HIS A 56 14.17 29.38 -11.43
C HIS A 56 15.61 29.67 -11.91
N HIS A 57 16.18 30.79 -11.47
CA HIS A 57 17.53 31.23 -11.84
C HIS A 57 18.62 30.68 -10.92
N GLU A 58 18.24 30.11 -9.76
CA GLU A 58 19.15 29.45 -8.80
C GLU A 58 19.27 27.93 -9.03
N PHE A 59 18.75 27.42 -10.14
CA PHE A 59 18.97 26.04 -10.56
C PHE A 59 20.47 25.81 -10.79
N PRO A 60 21.14 24.88 -10.07
CA PRO A 60 20.59 23.63 -9.53
C PRO A 60 20.69 23.53 -8.00
N LYS A 61 19.76 24.13 -7.25
CA LYS A 61 19.50 23.69 -5.86
C LYS A 61 18.72 22.36 -5.89
N ARG A 62 18.97 21.46 -4.94
CA ARG A 62 18.35 20.11 -4.84
C ARG A 62 16.81 20.17 -4.77
N LEU A 63 16.25 21.23 -4.18
CA LEU A 63 14.83 21.51 -4.07
C LEU A 63 14.60 23.03 -4.17
N SER A 64 13.71 23.48 -5.05
CA SER A 64 13.30 24.89 -5.13
C SER A 64 11.88 25.07 -4.58
N GLN A 65 11.65 26.13 -3.82
CA GLN A 65 10.35 26.50 -3.27
C GLN A 65 9.90 27.85 -3.83
N THR A 66 8.67 27.93 -4.34
CA THR A 66 8.04 29.17 -4.80
C THR A 66 6.65 29.32 -4.19
N THR A 67 6.34 30.49 -3.63
CA THR A 67 5.00 30.80 -3.13
C THR A 67 4.17 31.48 -4.21
N LEU A 68 2.96 30.97 -4.46
CA LEU A 68 2.04 31.45 -5.49
C LEU A 68 0.69 31.82 -4.88
N GLN A 69 0.07 32.89 -5.38
CA GLN A 69 -1.36 33.13 -5.18
C GLN A 69 -2.08 32.63 -6.42
N VAL A 70 -2.80 31.53 -6.30
CA VAL A 70 -3.60 30.95 -7.38
C VAL A 70 -5.04 30.89 -6.90
N GLU A 71 -5.93 31.65 -7.52
CA GLU A 71 -7.36 31.50 -7.27
C GLU A 71 -7.82 30.19 -7.88
N LEU A 72 -7.72 29.10 -7.14
CA LEU A 72 -8.35 27.84 -7.54
C LEU A 72 -9.85 28.06 -7.37
N GLY A 73 -10.55 28.35 -8.47
CA GLY A 73 -12.01 28.39 -8.51
C GLY A 73 -12.52 26.99 -8.24
N LEU A 74 -12.60 26.62 -6.96
CA LEU A 74 -13.11 25.35 -6.46
C LEU A 74 -14.63 25.34 -6.66
N GLY A 75 -15.04 25.17 -7.91
CA GLY A 75 -16.42 24.92 -8.30
C GLY A 75 -16.83 23.53 -7.85
N THR A 76 -17.99 23.44 -7.21
CA THR A 76 -18.64 22.23 -6.71
C THR A 76 -18.93 21.24 -7.85
N SER A 77 -18.01 20.32 -8.13
CA SER A 77 -18.32 19.12 -8.92
C SER A 77 -18.70 18.00 -7.96
N LYS A 78 -19.95 17.52 -8.08
CA LYS A 78 -20.53 16.42 -7.31
C LYS A 78 -19.79 15.11 -7.62
N GLY A 79 -18.68 14.86 -6.95
CA GLY A 79 -18.13 13.53 -6.67
C GLY A 79 -18.66 13.02 -5.33
N CYS A 80 -18.67 11.70 -5.12
CA CYS A 80 -19.47 10.99 -4.10
C CYS A 80 -19.09 11.20 -2.61
N PHE A 81 -18.53 12.35 -2.23
CA PHE A 81 -18.26 12.71 -0.84
C PHE A 81 -18.68 14.17 -0.59
N PRO A 82 -19.70 14.44 0.24
CA PRO A 82 -20.08 15.80 0.59
C PRO A 82 -19.19 16.26 1.76
N ASP A 83 -18.34 17.26 1.55
CA ASP A 83 -17.84 18.04 2.69
C ASP A 83 -17.88 19.54 2.38
N GLN A 84 -18.70 20.22 3.17
CA GLN A 84 -18.85 21.67 3.20
C GLN A 84 -17.79 22.21 4.14
N ASN A 85 -16.61 22.54 3.61
CA ASN A 85 -15.65 23.53 4.15
C ASN A 85 -14.41 23.50 3.26
N GLN A 86 -14.46 24.22 2.14
CA GLN A 86 -13.25 24.50 1.35
C GLN A 86 -12.89 25.99 1.49
N PRO A 87 -11.61 26.31 1.79
CA PRO A 87 -11.17 27.68 1.95
C PRO A 87 -11.24 28.44 0.62
N SER A 88 -11.84 29.63 0.66
CA SER A 88 -11.85 30.61 -0.42
C SER A 88 -10.53 31.40 -0.43
N ALA A 89 -9.89 31.47 -1.60
CA ALA A 89 -8.64 32.18 -1.91
C ALA A 89 -7.40 31.72 -1.10
N SER A 90 -6.70 30.68 -1.57
CA SER A 90 -5.61 30.06 -0.81
C SER A 90 -4.26 30.19 -1.51
N SER A 91 -3.35 30.95 -0.88
CA SER A 91 -1.92 30.90 -1.18
C SER A 91 -1.45 29.45 -1.29
N CYS A 92 -0.64 29.14 -2.30
CA CYS A 92 -0.09 27.82 -2.55
C CYS A 92 1.44 27.86 -2.46
N LEU A 93 2.03 26.79 -1.94
CA LEU A 93 3.47 26.54 -1.97
C LEU A 93 3.76 25.54 -3.09
N VAL A 94 4.69 25.88 -3.97
CA VAL A 94 5.16 25.00 -5.03
C VAL A 94 6.57 24.57 -4.74
N PHE A 95 6.80 23.27 -4.75
CA PHE A 95 8.11 22.66 -4.61
C PHE A 95 8.48 21.96 -5.90
N GLU A 96 9.70 22.17 -6.37
CA GLU A 96 10.20 21.56 -7.61
C GLU A 96 11.58 20.94 -7.43
N THR A 97 11.83 19.85 -8.13
CA THR A 97 13.15 19.23 -8.27
C THR A 97 13.38 18.81 -9.73
N LEU A 98 14.63 18.74 -10.15
CA LEU A 98 15.00 18.29 -11.49
C LEU A 98 15.24 16.79 -11.49
N ASP A 99 14.52 16.11 -12.36
CA ASP A 99 14.81 14.74 -12.72
C ASP A 99 15.98 14.70 -13.71
N HIS A 100 17.19 14.50 -13.20
CA HIS A 100 18.42 14.53 -14.00
C HIS A 100 18.39 13.58 -15.22
N PRO A 101 17.91 12.32 -15.13
CA PRO A 101 17.74 11.44 -16.28
C PRO A 101 16.90 12.03 -17.43
N THR A 102 15.75 12.62 -17.14
CA THR A 102 14.82 13.10 -18.19
C THR A 102 14.99 14.59 -18.51
N GLN A 103 15.74 15.32 -17.68
CA GLN A 103 15.83 16.79 -17.68
C GLN A 103 14.47 17.48 -17.50
N GLN A 104 13.47 16.76 -16.97
CA GLN A 104 12.16 17.30 -16.63
C GLN A 104 12.14 17.76 -15.17
N ILE A 105 11.21 18.66 -14.88
CA ILE A 105 11.02 19.20 -13.54
C ILE A 105 9.77 18.53 -12.95
N LEU A 106 9.97 17.82 -11.85
CA LEU A 106 8.91 17.23 -11.05
C LEU A 106 8.56 18.21 -9.93
N GLY A 107 7.27 18.43 -9.69
CA GLY A 107 6.83 19.32 -8.63
C GLY A 107 5.54 18.90 -7.95
N ILE A 108 5.34 19.46 -6.76
CA ILE A 108 4.11 19.36 -5.99
C ILE A 108 3.62 20.75 -5.60
N ILE A 109 2.31 20.90 -5.55
CA ILE A 109 1.61 22.10 -5.11
C ILE A 109 0.89 21.75 -3.82
N LEU A 110 1.16 22.54 -2.78
CA LEU A 110 0.55 22.42 -1.48
C LEU A 110 -0.28 23.67 -1.18
N ALA A 111 -1.45 23.51 -0.58
CA ALA A 111 -2.15 24.62 0.07
C ALA A 111 -1.26 25.17 1.20
N ALA A 112 -1.13 26.49 1.29
CA ALA A 112 -0.43 27.12 2.40
C ALA A 112 -1.25 26.98 3.69
N ASN A 113 -0.57 26.80 4.82
CA ASN A 113 -1.22 26.95 6.12
C ASN A 113 -1.56 28.42 6.39
N GLU A 114 -2.63 28.67 7.12
CA GLU A 114 -2.85 29.99 7.73
C GLU A 114 -1.75 30.26 8.74
N THR A 115 -0.76 31.07 8.35
CA THR A 115 0.35 31.48 9.23
C THR A 115 0.07 32.79 9.98
N ALA A 116 -1.09 33.39 9.73
CA ALA A 116 -1.51 34.64 10.36
C ALA A 116 -1.67 34.43 11.87
N GLY A 117 -0.76 34.99 12.66
CA GLY A 117 -0.75 34.88 14.13
C GLY A 117 0.25 33.88 14.72
N LEU A 118 0.98 33.11 13.89
CA LEU A 118 2.10 32.28 14.37
C LEU A 118 3.33 33.13 14.71
N SER A 119 4.09 32.71 15.71
CA SER A 119 5.39 33.31 16.01
C SER A 119 6.39 33.07 14.86
N PRO A 120 7.41 33.94 14.67
CA PRO A 120 8.42 33.74 13.63
C PRO A 120 9.11 32.37 13.71
N GLY A 121 9.34 31.85 14.93
CA GLY A 121 9.89 30.52 15.13
C GLY A 121 8.98 29.39 14.64
N ALA A 122 7.67 29.48 14.91
CA ALA A 122 6.68 28.50 14.44
C ALA A 122 6.50 28.54 12.91
N GLN A 123 6.63 29.73 12.29
CA GLN A 123 6.62 29.86 10.83
C GLN A 123 7.85 29.21 10.20
N MET A 124 9.04 29.39 10.79
CA MET A 124 10.27 28.76 10.33
C MET A 124 10.23 27.23 10.48
N GLU A 125 9.70 26.74 11.61
CA GLU A 125 9.45 25.32 11.84
C GLU A 125 8.53 24.73 10.76
N GLN A 126 7.42 25.41 10.45
CA GLN A 126 6.50 24.96 9.41
C GLN A 126 7.15 24.90 8.03
N ALA A 127 7.94 25.92 7.66
CA ALA A 127 8.65 25.93 6.40
C ALA A 127 9.67 24.79 6.30
N HIS A 128 10.34 24.45 7.40
CA HIS A 128 11.27 23.32 7.46
C HIS A 128 10.54 21.97 7.28
N VAL A 129 9.41 21.78 7.97
CA VAL A 129 8.57 20.58 7.82
C VAL A 129 8.06 20.43 6.38
N ASP A 130 7.55 21.52 5.79
CA ASP A 130 7.05 21.51 4.40
C ASP A 130 8.18 21.15 3.42
N GLY A 131 9.37 21.76 3.59
CA GLY A 131 10.55 21.45 2.77
C GLY A 131 11.03 20.00 2.92
N PHE A 132 11.03 19.46 4.15
CA PHE A 132 11.38 18.07 4.43
C PHE A 132 10.44 17.11 3.69
N PHE A 133 9.13 17.24 3.88
CA PHE A 133 8.15 16.36 3.23
C PHE A 133 8.13 16.54 1.71
N ALA A 134 8.30 17.77 1.20
CA ALA A 134 8.41 18.01 -0.23
C ALA A 134 9.62 17.31 -0.84
N SER A 135 10.79 17.41 -0.20
CA SER A 135 12.00 16.68 -0.63
C SER A 135 11.77 15.18 -0.61
N LEU A 136 11.21 14.65 0.48
CA LEU A 136 10.93 13.23 0.65
C LEU A 136 9.97 12.70 -0.41
N ILE A 137 8.88 13.43 -0.68
CA ILE A 137 7.88 13.05 -1.67
C ILE A 137 8.51 13.09 -3.07
N LEU A 138 9.12 14.21 -3.45
CA LEU A 138 9.69 14.39 -4.79
C LEU A 138 10.86 13.43 -5.07
N GLY A 139 11.67 13.11 -4.07
CA GLY A 139 12.79 12.17 -4.20
C GLY A 139 12.38 10.70 -4.31
N ASN A 140 11.15 10.35 -3.93
CA ASN A 140 10.67 8.96 -3.89
C ASN A 140 9.46 8.69 -4.80
N MET A 141 8.86 9.72 -5.38
CA MET A 141 7.73 9.59 -6.30
C MET A 141 8.15 8.88 -7.60
N ARG A 142 7.32 7.96 -8.07
CA ARG A 142 7.55 7.15 -9.27
C ARG A 142 6.64 7.58 -10.39
N ILE A 143 7.21 8.32 -11.35
CA ILE A 143 6.51 8.78 -12.54
C ILE A 143 7.36 8.50 -13.78
N GLY A 144 6.78 7.79 -14.74
CA GLY A 144 7.30 7.67 -16.09
C GLY A 144 6.60 8.65 -17.03
N THR A 145 7.37 9.48 -17.74
CA THR A 145 6.84 10.40 -18.76
C THR A 145 7.37 10.13 -20.16
N ALA A 146 8.28 9.16 -20.31
CA ALA A 146 8.82 8.75 -21.60
C ALA A 146 7.71 8.13 -22.47
N ILE A 147 7.78 8.38 -23.78
CA ILE A 147 6.83 7.85 -24.75
C ILE A 147 7.63 7.06 -25.80
N ASP A 148 7.38 5.76 -25.89
CA ASP A 148 7.91 4.93 -26.98
C ASP A 148 7.02 5.05 -28.21
N ARG A 149 7.36 6.01 -29.08
CA ARG A 149 6.59 6.30 -30.30
C ARG A 149 6.66 5.17 -31.32
N GLU A 150 7.78 4.44 -31.38
CA GLU A 150 7.94 3.36 -32.35
C GLU A 150 7.05 2.18 -31.98
N LEU A 151 7.01 1.81 -30.70
CA LEU A 151 6.12 0.76 -30.23
C LEU A 151 4.65 1.14 -30.43
N ILE A 152 4.25 2.35 -30.03
CA ILE A 152 2.86 2.82 -30.16
C ILE A 152 2.36 2.76 -31.61
N GLN A 153 3.25 2.99 -32.60
CA GLN A 153 2.89 2.88 -34.02
C GLN A 153 2.74 1.43 -34.51
N ARG A 154 3.32 0.45 -33.81
CA ARG A 154 3.30 -0.97 -34.20
C ARG A 154 2.18 -1.79 -33.55
N ILE A 155 1.62 -1.31 -32.44
CA ILE A 155 0.62 -2.05 -31.67
C ILE A 155 -0.75 -1.39 -31.73
N ASP A 156 -1.81 -2.19 -31.56
CA ASP A 156 -3.13 -1.65 -31.20
C ASP A 156 -3.15 -1.40 -29.68
N VAL A 157 -2.93 -0.15 -29.30
CA VAL A 157 -2.85 0.26 -27.89
C VAL A 157 -4.14 -0.04 -27.13
N GLU A 158 -5.30 0.23 -27.74
CA GLU A 158 -6.58 0.06 -27.06
C GLU A 158 -6.92 -1.43 -26.92
N ALA A 159 -6.69 -2.25 -27.96
CA ALA A 159 -6.88 -3.69 -27.87
C ALA A 159 -5.91 -4.37 -26.88
N SER A 160 -4.65 -3.93 -26.83
CA SER A 160 -3.66 -4.42 -25.86
C SER A 160 -4.09 -4.07 -24.44
N THR A 161 -4.56 -2.83 -24.23
CA THR A 161 -5.10 -2.37 -22.94
C THR A 161 -6.27 -3.24 -22.51
N ASP A 162 -7.27 -3.43 -23.35
CA ASP A 162 -8.44 -4.24 -23.02
C ASP A 162 -8.08 -5.71 -22.74
N SER A 163 -7.13 -6.27 -23.48
CA SER A 163 -6.65 -7.64 -23.26
C SER A 163 -5.98 -7.82 -21.89
N ILE A 164 -5.23 -6.82 -21.41
CA ILE A 164 -4.65 -6.80 -20.06
C ILE A 164 -5.75 -6.71 -18.99
N VAL A 165 -6.76 -5.87 -19.22
CA VAL A 165 -7.91 -5.71 -18.31
C VAL A 165 -8.68 -7.02 -18.19
N ASP A 166 -8.94 -7.69 -19.31
CA ASP A 166 -9.66 -8.96 -19.35
C ASP A 166 -8.83 -10.11 -18.74
N LEU A 167 -7.51 -10.08 -18.91
CA LEU A 167 -6.60 -11.01 -18.22
C LEU A 167 -6.70 -10.84 -16.70
N PHE A 168 -6.64 -9.60 -16.20
CA PHE A 168 -6.78 -9.32 -14.77
C PHE A 168 -8.12 -9.84 -14.23
N ASP A 169 -9.22 -9.50 -14.90
CA ASP A 169 -10.57 -9.93 -14.53
C ASP A 169 -10.67 -11.46 -14.45
N ARG A 170 -10.12 -12.16 -15.46
CA ARG A 170 -10.18 -13.62 -15.54
C ARG A 170 -9.25 -14.32 -14.57
N THR A 171 -8.11 -13.77 -14.18
CA THR A 171 -7.05 -14.55 -13.50
C THR A 171 -6.74 -14.09 -12.09
N LEU A 172 -6.82 -12.79 -11.81
CA LEU A 172 -6.29 -12.22 -10.59
C LEU A 172 -7.34 -11.47 -9.76
N ARG A 173 -8.40 -10.92 -10.35
CA ARG A 173 -9.45 -10.19 -9.61
C ARG A 173 -10.10 -11.10 -8.58
N TYR A 174 -10.23 -10.60 -7.36
CA TYR A 174 -11.06 -11.20 -6.33
C TYR A 174 -12.47 -10.62 -6.36
N GLU A 175 -13.47 -11.48 -6.51
CA GLU A 175 -14.89 -11.07 -6.56
C GLU A 175 -15.50 -11.05 -5.15
N SER A 176 -15.82 -9.87 -4.64
CA SER A 176 -16.47 -9.72 -3.34
C SER A 176 -17.99 -9.70 -3.45
N SER A 177 -18.71 -9.88 -2.33
CA SER A 177 -20.17 -9.80 -2.32
C SER A 177 -20.74 -8.41 -2.66
N CYS A 178 -19.90 -7.38 -2.60
CA CYS A 178 -20.25 -5.99 -2.93
C CYS A 178 -19.53 -5.49 -4.18
N ASP A 179 -19.07 -6.39 -5.05
CA ASP A 179 -18.30 -6.06 -6.25
C ASP A 179 -19.08 -5.12 -7.21
N LYS A 180 -18.37 -4.11 -7.71
CA LYS A 180 -18.81 -3.02 -8.59
C LYS A 180 -17.91 -2.94 -9.84
N TRP A 181 -17.20 -4.02 -10.18
CA TRP A 181 -16.37 -4.10 -11.38
C TRP A 181 -17.18 -3.72 -12.63
N GLY A 182 -18.35 -4.33 -12.82
CA GLY A 182 -19.28 -4.01 -13.91
C GLY A 182 -20.01 -2.66 -13.79
N GLN A 183 -19.89 -1.97 -12.65
CA GLN A 183 -20.57 -0.69 -12.35
C GLN A 183 -19.62 0.52 -12.50
N GLY A 184 -18.61 0.40 -13.37
CA GLY A 184 -17.60 1.43 -13.63
C GLY A 184 -16.21 1.10 -13.10
N GLY A 185 -16.07 0.12 -12.20
CA GLY A 185 -14.78 -0.33 -11.69
C GLY A 185 -13.80 -0.77 -12.78
N ARG A 186 -14.28 -1.52 -13.79
CA ARG A 186 -13.50 -1.92 -14.98
C ARG A 186 -12.96 -0.71 -15.72
N SER A 187 -13.75 0.37 -15.87
CA SER A 187 -13.32 1.59 -16.56
C SER A 187 -12.22 2.32 -15.80
N VAL A 188 -12.31 2.36 -14.46
CA VAL A 188 -11.25 2.95 -13.62
C VAL A 188 -9.96 2.15 -13.75
N PHE A 189 -10.03 0.82 -13.66
CA PHE A 189 -8.87 -0.05 -13.85
C PHE A 189 -8.25 0.12 -15.24
N ARG A 190 -9.09 0.12 -16.29
CA ARG A 190 -8.67 0.32 -17.68
C ARG A 190 -7.94 1.65 -17.85
N GLU A 191 -8.42 2.74 -17.25
CA GLU A 191 -7.73 4.04 -17.34
C GLU A 191 -6.35 4.00 -16.69
N SER A 192 -6.21 3.32 -15.54
CA SER A 192 -4.90 3.12 -14.90
C SER A 192 -3.94 2.30 -15.78
N VAL A 193 -4.41 1.25 -16.47
CA VAL A 193 -3.59 0.48 -17.42
C VAL A 193 -3.24 1.33 -18.65
N SER A 194 -4.24 2.05 -19.19
CA SER A 194 -4.14 2.91 -20.37
C SER A 194 -3.08 4.01 -20.20
N HIS A 195 -2.88 4.47 -18.97
CA HIS A 195 -1.80 5.40 -18.64
C HIS A 195 -0.43 4.93 -19.15
N PHE A 196 -0.11 3.64 -18.99
CA PHE A 196 1.17 3.07 -19.39
C PHE A 196 1.18 2.66 -20.86
N THR A 197 0.12 1.98 -21.31
CA THR A 197 0.07 1.45 -22.69
C THR A 197 0.10 2.55 -23.75
N ARG A 198 -0.58 3.69 -23.51
CA ARG A 198 -0.53 4.88 -24.39
C ARG A 198 0.85 5.55 -24.43
N ARG A 199 1.75 5.19 -23.54
CA ARG A 199 3.15 5.65 -23.50
C ARG A 199 4.14 4.59 -23.99
N GLY A 200 3.67 3.39 -24.33
CA GLY A 200 4.56 2.28 -24.67
C GLY A 200 5.40 1.80 -23.48
N GLN A 201 4.92 2.00 -22.25
CA GLN A 201 5.63 1.66 -21.02
C GLN A 201 5.06 0.41 -20.37
N ALA A 202 5.90 -0.33 -19.66
CA ALA A 202 5.46 -1.44 -18.82
C ALA A 202 4.37 -0.99 -17.84
N VAL A 203 3.33 -1.81 -17.67
CA VAL A 203 2.25 -1.52 -16.70
C VAL A 203 2.80 -1.73 -15.30
N GLU A 204 2.76 -0.68 -14.47
CA GLU A 204 3.25 -0.79 -13.09
C GLU A 204 2.09 -0.98 -12.10
N PHE A 205 2.24 -1.98 -11.24
CA PHE A 205 1.31 -2.33 -10.16
C PHE A 205 1.97 -2.07 -8.81
N CYS A 206 1.18 -1.70 -7.81
CA CYS A 206 1.64 -1.67 -6.42
C CYS A 206 0.69 -2.45 -5.52
N LEU A 207 1.27 -3.18 -4.56
CA LEU A 207 0.54 -4.07 -3.66
C LEU A 207 1.10 -3.98 -2.23
N PRO A 208 0.39 -3.27 -1.34
CA PRO A 208 0.59 -3.39 0.11
C PRO A 208 0.30 -4.82 0.59
N ALA A 209 1.33 -5.60 0.94
CA ALA A 209 1.19 -7.00 1.34
C ALA A 209 2.48 -7.59 1.94
N PHE A 210 2.36 -8.81 2.47
CA PHE A 210 3.47 -9.60 3.03
C PHE A 210 4.23 -8.86 4.16
N PRO A 211 3.56 -8.52 5.27
CA PRO A 211 4.20 -7.86 6.41
C PRO A 211 5.20 -8.80 7.11
N CYS A 212 4.67 -9.91 7.62
CA CYS A 212 5.36 -11.01 8.28
C CYS A 212 4.32 -12.11 8.59
N LYS A 213 4.76 -13.33 8.90
CA LYS A 213 3.86 -14.37 9.46
C LYS A 213 3.20 -13.87 10.77
N SER A 214 1.96 -14.30 10.99
CA SER A 214 1.20 -14.06 12.23
C SER A 214 2.01 -14.47 13.46
N SER A 215 1.84 -13.72 14.55
CA SER A 215 2.44 -14.09 15.84
C SER A 215 1.71 -15.26 16.52
N SER A 216 0.55 -15.68 16.01
CA SER A 216 -0.20 -16.83 16.52
C SER A 216 0.28 -18.14 15.90
N THR A 217 0.81 -19.02 16.74
CA THR A 217 1.22 -20.39 16.36
C THR A 217 0.06 -21.28 15.93
N GLY A 218 -1.19 -20.91 16.23
CA GLY A 218 -2.38 -21.62 15.77
C GLY A 218 -2.84 -21.22 14.37
N LYS A 219 -2.21 -20.20 13.77
CA LYS A 219 -2.49 -19.71 12.41
C LYS A 219 -1.46 -20.19 11.40
N VAL A 220 -0.18 -20.11 11.75
CA VAL A 220 0.96 -20.37 10.85
C VAL A 220 1.81 -21.55 11.33
N LEU A 221 2.63 -22.13 10.45
CA LEU A 221 3.54 -23.24 10.76
C LEU A 221 4.80 -22.76 11.49
N SER A 222 5.35 -21.62 11.04
CA SER A 222 6.53 -21.01 11.61
C SER A 222 6.54 -19.49 11.34
N LYS A 223 7.66 -18.81 11.66
CA LYS A 223 7.86 -17.39 11.33
C LYS A 223 8.38 -17.17 9.90
N ALA A 224 8.70 -18.25 9.19
CA ALA A 224 9.23 -18.24 7.84
C ALA A 224 8.13 -18.06 6.79
N PRO A 225 8.43 -17.45 5.63
CA PRO A 225 7.66 -17.74 4.42
C PRO A 225 7.65 -19.25 4.14
N ASP A 226 6.48 -19.77 3.78
CA ASP A 226 6.21 -21.18 3.51
C ASP A 226 5.54 -21.37 2.14
N LEU A 227 5.01 -22.55 1.84
CA LEU A 227 4.42 -22.84 0.52
C LEU A 227 3.30 -21.85 0.13
N GLY A 228 2.61 -21.26 1.12
CA GLY A 228 1.59 -20.25 0.84
C GLY A 228 2.17 -18.99 0.20
N GLU A 229 3.31 -18.49 0.70
CA GLU A 229 3.98 -17.34 0.11
C GLU A 229 4.55 -17.68 -1.28
N TYR A 230 5.09 -18.89 -1.46
CA TYR A 230 5.59 -19.34 -2.76
C TYR A 230 4.49 -19.34 -3.83
N LEU A 231 3.35 -19.99 -3.55
CA LEU A 231 2.22 -20.05 -4.49
C LEU A 231 1.67 -18.67 -4.81
N ALA A 232 1.63 -17.78 -3.82
CA ALA A 232 1.20 -16.41 -4.03
C ALA A 232 2.14 -15.63 -4.97
N LEU A 233 3.46 -15.73 -4.76
CA LEU A 233 4.46 -15.11 -5.63
C LEU A 233 4.44 -15.71 -7.04
N GLU A 234 4.36 -17.03 -7.15
CA GLU A 234 4.33 -17.75 -8.44
C GLU A 234 3.11 -17.36 -9.27
N ASN A 235 1.92 -17.33 -8.67
CA ASN A 235 0.69 -16.90 -9.35
C ASN A 235 0.78 -15.44 -9.84
N MET A 236 1.34 -14.54 -9.03
CA MET A 236 1.56 -13.14 -9.46
C MET A 236 2.61 -13.02 -10.56
N HIS A 237 3.68 -13.82 -10.52
CA HIS A 237 4.65 -13.87 -11.62
C HIS A 237 4.02 -14.37 -12.92
N ASN A 238 3.20 -15.42 -12.86
CA ASN A 238 2.49 -15.97 -14.01
C ASN A 238 1.57 -14.91 -14.65
N PHE A 239 0.82 -14.16 -13.83
CA PHE A 239 0.03 -13.03 -14.31
C PHE A 239 0.87 -11.98 -15.07
N LEU A 240 2.03 -11.61 -14.53
CA LEU A 240 2.92 -10.62 -15.17
C LEU A 240 3.55 -11.17 -16.46
N LEU A 241 3.87 -12.47 -16.50
CA LEU A 241 4.35 -13.17 -17.69
C LEU A 241 3.27 -13.25 -18.78
N ASP A 242 2.01 -13.47 -18.41
CA ASP A 242 0.88 -13.45 -19.34
C ASP A 242 0.65 -12.04 -19.93
N ILE A 243 0.88 -10.97 -19.15
CA ILE A 243 0.85 -9.60 -19.69
C ILE A 243 1.94 -9.41 -20.75
N GLU A 244 3.15 -9.92 -20.55
CA GLU A 244 4.25 -9.81 -21.52
C GLU A 244 3.95 -10.49 -22.85
N ALA A 245 3.19 -11.60 -22.81
CA ALA A 245 2.73 -12.28 -24.01
C ALA A 245 1.69 -11.45 -24.80
N ILE A 246 0.93 -10.59 -24.12
CA ILE A 246 -0.07 -9.70 -24.72
C ILE A 246 0.56 -8.37 -25.18
N TYR A 247 1.51 -7.85 -24.41
CA TYR A 247 2.04 -6.50 -24.52
C TYR A 247 3.54 -6.50 -24.22
N GLU A 248 4.37 -6.26 -25.23
CA GLU A 248 5.82 -6.47 -25.20
C GLU A 248 6.57 -5.78 -24.05
N PRO A 249 6.27 -4.51 -23.68
CA PRO A 249 6.88 -3.88 -22.50
C PRO A 249 6.60 -4.62 -21.19
N GLY A 250 5.51 -5.39 -21.14
CA GLY A 250 5.15 -6.22 -20.01
C GLY A 250 4.61 -5.43 -18.83
N ALA A 251 4.87 -5.95 -17.64
CA ALA A 251 4.43 -5.36 -16.39
C ALA A 251 5.44 -5.57 -15.26
N LYS A 252 5.38 -4.68 -14.26
CA LYS A 252 6.14 -4.75 -13.02
C LYS A 252 5.19 -4.68 -11.83
N LEU A 253 5.36 -5.55 -10.86
CA LEU A 253 4.67 -5.48 -9.57
C LEU A 253 5.62 -5.04 -8.47
N TRP A 254 5.27 -3.98 -7.75
CA TRP A 254 5.93 -3.58 -6.51
C TRP A 254 5.15 -4.09 -5.31
N ILE A 255 5.68 -5.10 -4.62
CA ILE A 255 5.20 -5.51 -3.30
C ILE A 255 5.77 -4.52 -2.28
N ILE A 256 4.86 -3.79 -1.64
CA ILE A 256 5.21 -2.78 -0.65
C ILE A 256 4.86 -3.34 0.73
N SER A 257 5.87 -3.83 1.45
CA SER A 257 5.67 -4.45 2.76
C SER A 257 5.23 -3.42 3.78
N ASP A 258 4.10 -3.72 4.42
CA ASP A 258 3.52 -2.98 5.53
C ASP A 258 3.97 -3.51 6.90
N GLY A 259 4.94 -4.44 6.94
CA GLY A 259 5.43 -5.05 8.18
C GLY A 259 5.94 -4.01 9.19
N HIS A 260 6.80 -3.08 8.76
CA HIS A 260 7.31 -2.01 9.62
C HIS A 260 6.26 -0.98 10.01
N VAL A 261 5.16 -0.87 9.25
CA VAL A 261 4.04 0.02 9.59
C VAL A 261 3.32 -0.50 10.84
N PHE A 262 3.20 -1.83 10.96
CA PHE A 262 2.31 -2.47 11.93
C PHE A 262 2.99 -3.39 12.94
N SER A 263 4.29 -3.66 12.86
CA SER A 263 4.99 -4.66 13.68
C SER A 263 4.68 -4.54 15.18
N ASP A 264 4.71 -3.32 15.72
CA ASP A 264 4.34 -3.02 17.12
C ASP A 264 2.86 -3.21 17.43
N CYS A 265 1.98 -3.01 16.46
CA CYS A 265 0.55 -3.27 16.58
C CYS A 265 0.27 -4.78 16.60
N ILE A 266 0.94 -5.55 15.73
CA ILE A 266 0.72 -7.01 15.60
C ILE A 266 1.56 -7.87 16.55
N GLY A 267 2.35 -7.23 17.41
CA GLY A 267 3.13 -7.90 18.45
C GLY A 267 4.36 -8.63 17.89
N VAL A 268 4.92 -8.15 16.79
CA VAL A 268 6.10 -8.71 16.12
C VAL A 268 7.25 -7.71 16.22
N ASP A 269 8.46 -8.21 16.52
CA ASP A 269 9.65 -7.36 16.59
C ASP A 269 10.15 -7.02 15.17
N ASP A 270 10.74 -5.84 14.98
CA ASP A 270 11.20 -5.38 13.66
C ASP A 270 12.23 -6.34 13.02
N ASP A 271 13.10 -6.97 13.83
CA ASP A 271 14.07 -7.94 13.34
C ASP A 271 13.42 -9.23 12.79
N VAL A 272 12.19 -9.55 13.22
CA VAL A 272 11.40 -10.65 12.64
C VAL A 272 10.83 -10.25 11.29
N VAL A 273 10.38 -9.00 11.15
CA VAL A 273 9.90 -8.45 9.87
C VAL A 273 11.02 -8.45 8.84
N ASP A 274 12.22 -7.99 9.21
CA ASP A 274 13.39 -7.97 8.34
C ASP A 274 13.78 -9.38 7.85
N ARG A 275 13.85 -10.35 8.77
CA ARG A 275 14.16 -11.75 8.41
C ARG A 275 13.11 -12.37 7.50
N TYR A 276 11.83 -12.08 7.75
CA TYR A 276 10.76 -12.54 6.88
C TYR A 276 10.90 -11.94 5.47
N GLY A 277 11.11 -10.63 5.38
CA GLY A 277 11.30 -9.91 4.12
C GLY A 277 12.51 -10.41 3.33
N ALA A 278 13.65 -10.66 3.99
CA ALA A 278 14.85 -11.20 3.35
C ALA A 278 14.61 -12.61 2.76
N ARG A 279 13.90 -13.48 3.49
CA ARG A 279 13.55 -14.82 3.01
C ARG A 279 12.54 -14.79 1.87
N LEU A 280 11.57 -13.89 1.91
CA LEU A 280 10.59 -13.71 0.84
C LEU A 280 11.26 -13.20 -0.45
N GLN A 281 12.23 -12.29 -0.32
CA GLN A 281 13.03 -11.83 -1.46
C GLN A 281 13.89 -12.94 -2.05
N ALA A 282 14.51 -13.77 -1.21
CA ALA A 282 15.26 -14.94 -1.68
C ALA A 282 14.36 -15.94 -2.43
N MET A 283 13.19 -16.25 -1.88
CA MET A 283 12.17 -17.08 -2.55
C MET A 283 11.76 -16.49 -3.91
N ASN A 284 11.54 -15.18 -3.99
CA ASN A 284 11.25 -14.51 -5.26
C ASN A 284 12.42 -14.63 -6.26
N GLN A 285 13.67 -14.51 -5.82
CA GLN A 285 14.85 -14.69 -6.68
C GLN A 285 14.98 -16.12 -7.22
N ASP A 286 14.55 -17.12 -6.45
CA ASP A 286 14.48 -18.51 -6.92
C ASP A 286 13.43 -18.65 -8.02
N ILE A 287 12.22 -18.09 -7.84
CA ILE A 287 11.17 -18.07 -8.87
C ILE A 287 11.65 -17.34 -10.14
N VAL A 288 12.27 -16.16 -9.99
CA VAL A 288 12.84 -15.41 -11.12
C VAL A 288 13.84 -16.24 -11.91
N ARG A 289 14.74 -16.97 -11.23
CA ARG A 289 15.71 -17.87 -11.90
C ARG A 289 15.03 -19.00 -12.66
N LEU A 290 13.97 -19.58 -12.10
CA LEU A 290 13.20 -20.65 -12.75
C LEU A 290 12.41 -20.15 -13.96
N GLN A 291 11.98 -18.88 -13.96
CA GLN A 291 11.12 -18.28 -14.99
C GLN A 291 11.88 -17.35 -15.97
N GLY A 292 13.13 -17.69 -16.29
CA GLY A 292 13.90 -17.03 -17.35
C GLY A 292 14.67 -15.77 -16.92
N GLY A 293 14.76 -15.48 -15.62
CA GLY A 293 15.66 -14.46 -15.06
C GLY A 293 15.13 -13.02 -15.09
N LYS A 294 13.93 -12.77 -15.62
CA LYS A 294 13.35 -11.42 -15.66
C LYS A 294 12.74 -11.05 -14.30
N GLU A 295 13.17 -9.94 -13.73
CA GLU A 295 12.63 -9.44 -12.46
C GLU A 295 11.26 -8.76 -12.63
N ARG A 296 10.17 -9.53 -12.55
CA ARG A 296 8.79 -8.99 -12.65
C ARG A 296 8.24 -8.44 -11.34
N ILE A 297 8.64 -9.00 -10.21
CA ILE A 297 8.25 -8.55 -8.87
C ILE A 297 9.44 -7.87 -8.18
N GLY A 298 9.21 -6.68 -7.62
CA GLY A 298 10.15 -5.95 -6.78
C GLY A 298 9.59 -5.72 -5.38
N PHE A 299 10.47 -5.51 -4.40
CA PHE A 299 10.09 -5.31 -3.00
C PHE A 299 10.48 -3.91 -2.50
N ARG A 300 9.63 -3.33 -1.67
CA ARG A 300 9.88 -2.09 -0.93
C ARG A 300 9.40 -2.23 0.51
N SER A 301 10.20 -1.83 1.49
CA SER A 301 9.79 -1.66 2.89
C SER A 301 9.48 -0.18 3.18
N LEU A 302 8.85 0.11 4.32
CA LEU A 302 8.60 1.49 4.75
C LEU A 302 9.90 2.34 4.81
N PRO A 303 11.02 1.87 5.39
CA PRO A 303 12.29 2.59 5.30
C PRO A 303 12.75 2.86 3.86
N GLN A 304 12.58 1.89 2.96
CA GLN A 304 12.96 2.03 1.54
C GLN A 304 12.05 3.00 0.77
N LEU A 305 10.81 3.25 1.22
CA LEU A 305 9.95 4.28 0.64
C LEU A 305 10.39 5.70 1.01
N PHE A 306 11.14 5.86 2.09
CA PHE A 306 11.69 7.14 2.54
C PHE A 306 13.17 7.30 2.19
N ALA A 307 13.83 6.24 1.69
CA ALA A 307 15.22 6.28 1.25
C ALA A 307 15.32 6.77 -0.20
N SER A 308 16.00 7.90 -0.42
CA SER A 308 16.15 8.46 -1.76
C SER A 308 17.13 7.73 -2.66
N HIS A 309 16.90 7.83 -3.98
CA HIS A 309 17.73 7.19 -5.02
C HIS A 309 19.00 7.99 -5.36
N CYS A 310 19.17 9.18 -4.78
CA CYS A 310 20.30 10.07 -5.04
C CYS A 310 21.45 9.81 -4.05
N SER A 311 22.50 9.15 -4.55
CA SER A 311 23.72 8.83 -3.82
C SER A 311 24.48 10.09 -3.39
N SER A 312 24.24 10.58 -2.18
CA SER A 312 25.23 11.24 -1.29
C SER A 312 24.50 11.91 -0.12
N GLY A 313 24.67 11.36 1.08
CA GLY A 313 24.11 11.87 2.35
C GLY A 313 22.67 11.43 2.58
N GLY A 314 22.47 10.38 3.38
CA GLY A 314 21.16 9.77 3.61
C GLY A 314 20.12 10.79 4.07
N GLU A 315 18.99 10.91 3.34
CA GLU A 315 17.95 11.92 3.58
C GLU A 315 17.18 11.76 4.89
N LEU A 316 17.28 10.59 5.53
CA LEU A 316 16.94 10.45 6.96
C LEU A 316 17.80 11.37 7.86
N ALA A 317 18.88 11.98 7.37
CA ALA A 317 19.58 13.06 8.05
C ALA A 317 18.72 14.32 8.18
N GLY A 318 17.92 14.68 7.17
CA GLY A 318 16.92 15.74 7.29
C GLY A 318 15.85 15.36 8.34
N ALA A 319 15.43 14.09 8.33
CA ALA A 319 14.54 13.58 9.39
C ALA A 319 15.18 13.60 10.78
N ARG A 320 16.52 13.52 10.92
CA ARG A 320 17.23 13.69 12.20
C ARG A 320 17.15 15.13 12.71
N GLU A 321 17.19 16.12 11.82
CA GLU A 321 17.02 17.53 12.16
C GLU A 321 15.57 17.84 12.53
N THR A 322 14.62 17.24 11.81
CA THR A 322 13.18 17.32 12.10
C THR A 322 12.73 16.35 13.20
N TYR A 323 13.61 15.51 13.74
CA TYR A 323 13.24 14.41 14.67
C TYR A 323 12.52 14.91 15.91
N ASN A 324 12.96 16.06 16.43
CA ASN A 324 12.35 16.69 17.61
C ASN A 324 10.94 17.25 17.33
N MET A 325 10.55 17.40 16.06
CA MET A 325 9.24 17.86 15.61
C MET A 325 8.30 16.68 15.29
N LEU A 326 8.84 15.46 15.19
CA LEU A 326 8.06 14.27 14.92
C LEU A 326 7.21 13.89 16.14
N PRO A 327 5.94 13.46 15.95
CA PRO A 327 5.07 13.10 17.05
C PRO A 327 5.58 11.86 17.78
N ASP A 328 5.27 11.74 19.06
CA ASP A 328 5.38 10.47 19.77
C ASP A 328 4.20 9.57 19.43
N LEU A 329 4.50 8.31 19.14
CA LEU A 329 3.49 7.32 18.82
C LEU A 329 3.12 6.50 20.05
N VAL A 330 1.84 6.13 20.11
CA VAL A 330 1.36 5.25 21.16
C VAL A 330 1.63 3.80 20.75
N HIS A 331 2.45 3.11 21.53
CA HIS A 331 2.71 1.68 21.35
C HIS A 331 1.96 0.87 22.41
N HIS A 332 0.96 0.11 21.98
CA HIS A 332 0.15 -0.70 22.90
C HIS A 332 0.78 -2.05 23.27
N ILE A 333 1.78 -2.49 22.52
CA ILE A 333 2.53 -3.73 22.75
C ILE A 333 4.02 -3.38 22.79
N ALA A 334 4.71 -3.89 23.81
CA ALA A 334 6.12 -3.59 24.06
C ALA A 334 7.06 -4.43 23.16
N THR A 335 6.84 -4.38 21.85
CA THR A 335 7.73 -5.01 20.85
C THR A 335 9.09 -4.32 20.81
N LYS A 336 10.10 -5.02 20.29
CA LYS A 336 11.40 -4.44 20.02
C LYS A 336 11.36 -3.76 18.66
N MET A 337 11.54 -2.44 18.66
CA MET A 337 11.54 -1.61 17.46
C MET A 337 12.92 -1.02 17.21
N THR A 338 13.31 -0.91 15.94
CA THR A 338 14.54 -0.19 15.57
C THR A 338 14.28 1.31 15.53
N CYS A 339 15.31 2.13 15.77
CA CYS A 339 15.18 3.58 15.69
C CYS A 339 14.77 4.06 14.28
N GLU A 340 15.24 3.38 13.23
CA GLU A 340 14.92 3.71 11.85
C GLU A 340 13.45 3.42 11.52
N ALA A 341 12.96 2.21 11.83
CA ALA A 341 11.56 1.87 11.60
C ALA A 341 10.62 2.79 12.39
N GLU A 342 10.97 3.11 13.65
CA GLU A 342 10.19 4.02 14.46
C GLU A 342 10.16 5.45 13.89
N MET A 343 11.30 5.96 13.45
CA MET A 343 11.36 7.25 12.75
C MET A 343 10.47 7.24 11.50
N CYS A 344 10.46 6.16 10.74
CA CYS A 344 9.59 6.01 9.57
C CYS A 344 8.09 6.00 9.95
N ARG A 345 7.69 5.32 11.04
CA ARG A 345 6.30 5.37 11.52
C ARG A 345 5.90 6.80 11.90
N LYS A 346 6.80 7.52 12.57
CA LYS A 346 6.54 8.92 12.97
C LYS A 346 6.38 9.84 11.75
N ILE A 347 7.25 9.72 10.75
CA ILE A 347 7.14 10.44 9.47
C ILE A 347 5.81 10.10 8.78
N LEU A 348 5.46 8.81 8.73
CA LEU A 348 4.21 8.34 8.13
C LEU A 348 2.99 9.00 8.79
N MET A 349 2.94 8.97 10.12
CA MET A 349 1.81 9.54 10.85
C MET A 349 1.75 11.05 10.69
N MET A 350 2.86 11.76 10.85
CA MET A 350 2.88 13.23 10.72
C MET A 350 2.46 13.70 9.31
N GLY A 351 2.95 13.04 8.26
CA GLY A 351 2.72 13.47 6.89
C GLY A 351 1.38 13.02 6.30
N PHE A 352 0.89 11.85 6.68
CA PHE A 352 -0.12 11.15 5.88
C PHE A 352 -1.36 10.72 6.64
N GLN A 353 -1.42 10.89 7.97
CA GLN A 353 -2.64 10.62 8.73
C GLN A 353 -3.78 11.56 8.32
N LEU A 354 -5.02 11.10 8.57
CA LEU A 354 -6.21 11.95 8.53
C LEU A 354 -6.24 12.85 9.77
N ASP A 355 -6.88 14.00 9.67
CA ASP A 355 -7.18 14.79 10.87
C ASP A 355 -8.34 14.22 11.68
N ASP A 356 -8.53 14.78 12.88
CA ASP A 356 -9.57 14.37 13.81
C ASP A 356 -10.99 14.56 13.24
N ALA A 357 -11.22 15.54 12.37
CA ALA A 357 -12.54 15.82 11.80
C ALA A 357 -12.90 14.80 10.72
N GLU A 358 -11.98 14.50 9.80
CA GLU A 358 -12.12 13.46 8.79
C GLU A 358 -12.28 12.09 9.43
N LEU A 359 -11.47 11.79 10.45
CA LEU A 359 -11.58 10.55 11.21
C LEU A 359 -12.94 10.44 11.91
N ARG A 360 -13.45 11.54 12.48
CA ARG A 360 -14.80 11.59 13.08
C ARG A 360 -15.90 11.48 12.03
N ASN A 361 -15.78 12.10 10.86
CA ASN A 361 -16.74 11.97 9.77
C ASN A 361 -16.80 10.51 9.29
N MET A 362 -15.62 9.91 9.09
CA MET A 362 -15.49 8.50 8.71
C MET A 362 -16.09 7.55 9.76
N LEU A 363 -15.97 7.86 11.05
CA LEU A 363 -16.55 7.07 12.15
C LEU A 363 -18.04 7.38 12.42
N SER A 364 -18.50 8.61 12.16
CA SER A 364 -19.86 9.08 12.49
C SER A 364 -20.87 8.80 11.38
N ALA A 365 -20.43 8.68 10.13
CA ALA A 365 -21.26 8.32 8.98
C ALA A 365 -21.89 6.92 9.07
N GLN A 366 -21.62 6.15 10.14
CA GLN A 366 -22.02 4.74 10.29
C GLN A 366 -21.74 3.92 9.03
N ASP A 367 -20.64 4.23 8.33
CA ASP A 367 -20.28 3.50 7.12
C ASP A 367 -20.09 2.02 7.50
N ALA A 368 -21.02 1.20 6.99
CA ALA A 368 -21.08 -0.21 7.29
C ALA A 368 -19.76 -0.92 6.92
N SER A 369 -19.03 -0.41 5.92
CA SER A 369 -17.74 -0.94 5.50
C SER A 369 -16.63 -0.67 6.53
N MET A 370 -16.55 0.55 7.06
CA MET A 370 -15.55 0.94 8.08
C MET A 370 -15.80 0.27 9.43
N ILE A 371 -17.06 0.16 9.85
CA ILE A 371 -17.43 -0.58 11.06
C ILE A 371 -17.08 -2.06 10.90
N ALA A 372 -17.32 -2.64 9.73
CA ALA A 372 -16.92 -4.01 9.43
C ALA A 372 -15.39 -4.16 9.49
N LEU A 373 -14.63 -3.21 8.94
CA LEU A 373 -13.17 -3.20 8.97
C LEU A 373 -12.61 -3.16 10.40
N TYR A 374 -13.07 -2.21 11.21
CA TYR A 374 -12.66 -2.12 12.62
C TYR A 374 -13.01 -3.38 13.42
N ARG A 375 -14.23 -3.93 13.24
CA ARG A 375 -14.63 -5.20 13.89
C ARG A 375 -13.76 -6.37 13.43
N GLY A 376 -13.44 -6.41 12.14
CA GLY A 376 -12.51 -7.38 11.54
C GLY A 376 -11.14 -7.31 12.19
N PHE A 377 -10.52 -6.13 12.24
CA PHE A 377 -9.23 -5.93 12.90
C PHE A 377 -9.29 -6.28 14.39
N SER A 378 -10.34 -5.89 15.11
CA SER A 378 -10.46 -6.22 16.54
C SER A 378 -10.51 -7.72 16.80
N LYS A 379 -11.28 -8.48 16.01
CA LYS A 379 -11.35 -9.94 16.09
C LYS A 379 -10.02 -10.57 15.69
N PHE A 380 -9.45 -10.12 14.59
CA PHE A 380 -8.16 -10.58 14.07
C PHE A 380 -7.06 -10.42 15.12
N MET A 381 -6.96 -9.23 15.73
CA MET A 381 -5.97 -8.93 16.76
C MET A 381 -6.17 -9.73 18.05
N LEU A 382 -7.41 -10.00 18.43
CA LEU A 382 -7.67 -10.86 19.59
C LEU A 382 -7.09 -12.26 19.40
N GLU A 383 -7.24 -12.83 18.21
CA GLU A 383 -6.66 -14.15 17.88
C GLU A 383 -5.14 -14.11 17.87
N ASP A 384 -4.54 -13.09 17.24
CA ASP A 384 -3.07 -12.97 17.12
C ASP A 384 -2.39 -12.75 18.47
N LEU A 385 -3.00 -11.94 19.34
CA LEU A 385 -2.42 -11.58 20.62
C LEU A 385 -2.71 -12.59 21.75
N THR A 386 -3.50 -13.64 21.51
CA THR A 386 -3.82 -14.64 22.54
C THR A 386 -2.58 -15.43 22.97
N THR A 387 -1.76 -15.86 22.02
CA THR A 387 -0.54 -16.67 22.29
C THR A 387 0.75 -15.88 22.16
N ASN A 388 0.65 -14.57 21.91
CA ASN A 388 1.81 -13.71 21.70
C ASN A 388 2.62 -13.51 23.00
N LYS A 389 3.96 -13.54 22.87
CA LYS A 389 4.89 -13.46 24.00
C LYS A 389 4.74 -12.20 24.86
N TYR A 390 4.24 -11.10 24.30
CA TYR A 390 4.06 -9.82 24.99
C TYR A 390 2.69 -9.69 25.68
N THR A 391 1.73 -10.55 25.37
CA THR A 391 0.34 -10.42 25.83
C THR A 391 -0.22 -11.70 26.44
N SER A 392 0.52 -12.81 26.41
CA SER A 392 0.12 -14.12 26.96
C SER A 392 -0.19 -14.09 28.47
N HIS A 393 0.36 -13.12 29.20
CA HIS A 393 0.11 -12.92 30.63
C HIS A 393 -1.22 -12.19 30.94
N LEU A 394 -1.92 -11.67 29.93
CA LEU A 394 -3.15 -10.90 30.10
C LEU A 394 -4.38 -11.80 30.18
N SER A 395 -5.35 -11.42 31.02
CA SER A 395 -6.67 -12.06 31.00
C SER A 395 -7.42 -11.76 29.70
N ARG A 396 -8.39 -12.61 29.35
CA ARG A 396 -9.23 -12.43 28.15
C ARG A 396 -9.91 -11.05 28.08
N SER A 397 -10.33 -10.49 29.22
CA SER A 397 -10.94 -9.16 29.27
C SER A 397 -9.93 -8.04 28.98
N GLN A 398 -8.75 -8.10 29.60
CA GLN A 398 -7.65 -7.17 29.35
C GLN A 398 -7.19 -7.24 27.89
N LEU A 399 -7.09 -8.45 27.33
CA LEU A 399 -6.70 -8.67 25.95
C LEU A 399 -7.72 -8.09 24.96
N ARG A 400 -9.02 -8.25 25.19
CA ARG A 400 -10.08 -7.62 24.38
C ARG A 400 -9.95 -6.09 24.39
N LYS A 401 -9.75 -5.48 25.56
CA LYS A 401 -9.56 -4.03 25.69
C LYS A 401 -8.30 -3.56 24.95
N LYS A 402 -7.20 -4.31 25.05
CA LYS A 402 -5.95 -3.99 24.35
C LYS A 402 -6.10 -4.16 22.83
N SER A 403 -6.75 -5.24 22.37
CA SER A 403 -6.98 -5.51 20.95
C SER A 403 -7.84 -4.43 20.29
N ALA A 404 -8.82 -3.87 21.00
CA ALA A 404 -9.62 -2.75 20.51
C ALA A 404 -8.78 -1.48 20.30
N LYS A 405 -7.87 -1.16 21.24
CA LYS A 405 -6.94 -0.03 21.11
C LYS A 405 -5.98 -0.21 19.95
N VAL A 406 -5.38 -1.40 19.83
CA VAL A 406 -4.49 -1.77 18.73
C VAL A 406 -5.21 -1.68 17.37
N ALA A 407 -6.45 -2.19 17.27
CA ALA A 407 -7.22 -2.15 16.04
C ALA A 407 -7.50 -0.70 15.57
N PHE A 408 -7.69 0.23 16.51
CA PHE A 408 -7.83 1.65 16.18
C PHE A 408 -6.53 2.24 15.62
N GLU A 409 -5.39 1.98 16.26
CA GLU A 409 -4.08 2.41 15.76
C GLU A 409 -3.77 1.83 14.37
N MET A 410 -4.07 0.54 14.16
CA MET A 410 -3.91 -0.10 12.85
C MET A 410 -4.75 0.55 11.77
N MET A 411 -5.99 0.94 12.07
CA MET A 411 -6.87 1.61 11.13
C MET A 411 -6.29 2.96 10.69
N GLN A 412 -5.82 3.78 11.65
CA GLN A 412 -5.21 5.07 11.36
C GLN A 412 -3.93 4.92 10.52
N ARG A 413 -3.05 3.99 10.90
CA ARG A 413 -1.81 3.71 10.18
C ARG A 413 -2.04 3.12 8.79
N ASN A 414 -3.05 2.27 8.62
CA ASN A 414 -3.43 1.72 7.31
C ASN A 414 -3.90 2.82 6.37
N GLN A 415 -4.70 3.77 6.86
CA GLN A 415 -5.12 4.92 6.07
C GLN A 415 -3.93 5.82 5.72
N ALA A 416 -3.08 6.16 6.69
CA ALA A 416 -1.87 6.95 6.45
C ALA A 416 -0.95 6.29 5.42
N TYR A 417 -0.78 4.97 5.51
CA TYR A 417 0.01 4.21 4.56
C TYR A 417 -0.63 4.18 3.16
N SER A 418 -1.95 4.06 3.08
CA SER A 418 -2.68 4.15 1.82
C SER A 418 -2.50 5.52 1.15
N ASN A 419 -2.48 6.60 1.94
CA ASN A 419 -2.24 7.97 1.50
C ASN A 419 -0.81 8.16 1.00
N LEU A 420 0.19 7.65 1.73
CA LEU A 420 1.59 7.65 1.30
C LEU A 420 1.78 6.93 -0.04
N VAL A 421 1.25 5.72 -0.18
CA VAL A 421 1.36 4.93 -1.42
C VAL A 421 0.70 5.66 -2.59
N GLN A 422 -0.43 6.34 -2.37
CA GLN A 422 -1.09 7.13 -3.42
C GLN A 422 -0.22 8.29 -3.91
N ILE A 423 0.48 8.97 -3.01
CA ILE A 423 1.36 10.09 -3.36
C ILE A 423 2.62 9.60 -4.08
N LEU A 424 3.25 8.53 -3.59
CA LEU A 424 4.51 8.06 -4.16
C LEU A 424 4.31 7.29 -5.48
N PHE A 425 3.15 6.68 -5.69
CA PHE A 425 2.85 5.86 -6.87
C PHE A 425 1.55 6.33 -7.54
N PRO A 426 1.48 7.58 -8.04
CA PRO A 426 0.23 8.21 -8.45
C PRO A 426 -0.46 7.55 -9.66
N HIS A 427 0.29 6.78 -10.45
CA HIS A 427 -0.22 6.12 -11.67
C HIS A 427 -0.24 4.60 -11.61
N HIS A 428 0.40 4.00 -10.60
CA HIS A 428 0.44 2.55 -10.50
C HIS A 428 -0.96 2.00 -10.26
N VAL A 429 -1.27 0.86 -10.88
CA VAL A 429 -2.50 0.12 -10.61
C VAL A 429 -2.43 -0.42 -9.18
N ARG A 430 -3.33 0.03 -8.29
CA ARG A 430 -3.29 -0.32 -6.86
C ARG A 430 -4.04 -1.64 -6.62
N LEU A 431 -3.28 -2.69 -6.36
CA LEU A 431 -3.81 -3.99 -5.95
C LEU A 431 -3.99 -4.05 -4.43
N SER A 432 -4.80 -4.99 -3.95
CA SER A 432 -5.11 -5.15 -2.53
C SER A 432 -5.38 -6.60 -2.14
N ILE A 433 -5.01 -6.94 -0.90
CA ILE A 433 -5.32 -8.20 -0.20
C ILE A 433 -6.72 -8.20 0.44
N HIS A 434 -7.37 -7.04 0.52
CA HIS A 434 -8.67 -6.90 1.17
C HIS A 434 -9.78 -7.03 0.14
N ALA A 435 -10.92 -7.58 0.58
CA ALA A 435 -12.12 -7.66 -0.25
C ALA A 435 -12.70 -6.24 -0.45
N HIS A 436 -12.30 -5.58 -1.54
CA HIS A 436 -12.87 -4.30 -1.97
C HIS A 436 -14.09 -4.52 -2.87
N ASP A 437 -14.88 -3.46 -3.06
CA ASP A 437 -15.95 -3.44 -4.05
C ASP A 437 -15.41 -3.27 -5.48
N ASN A 438 -14.09 -3.16 -5.69
CA ASN A 438 -13.47 -3.01 -7.01
C ASN A 438 -14.00 -1.82 -7.83
N ALA A 439 -14.59 -0.79 -7.20
CA ALA A 439 -14.96 0.47 -7.86
C ALA A 439 -13.75 1.38 -8.14
N GLY A 440 -12.57 1.01 -7.65
CA GLY A 440 -11.37 1.84 -7.63
C GLY A 440 -11.30 2.77 -6.40
N PRO A 441 -10.12 3.32 -6.08
CA PRO A 441 -8.86 3.15 -6.81
C PRO A 441 -8.11 1.85 -6.47
N LYS A 442 -8.62 1.02 -5.54
CA LYS A 442 -7.99 -0.23 -5.10
C LYS A 442 -8.76 -1.44 -5.62
N PHE A 443 -8.03 -2.45 -6.10
CA PHE A 443 -8.61 -3.65 -6.70
C PHE A 443 -8.14 -4.89 -5.93
N GLY A 444 -9.10 -5.65 -5.39
CA GLY A 444 -8.84 -6.88 -4.63
C GLY A 444 -8.33 -8.00 -5.55
N ILE A 445 -7.37 -8.78 -5.05
CA ILE A 445 -6.78 -9.88 -5.81
C ILE A 445 -6.80 -11.23 -5.09
N GLN A 446 -6.97 -12.31 -5.85
CA GLN A 446 -6.82 -13.69 -5.41
C GLN A 446 -5.37 -14.14 -5.61
N MET A 447 -4.57 -14.03 -4.55
CA MET A 447 -3.12 -14.24 -4.65
C MET A 447 -2.72 -15.70 -4.89
N LEU A 448 -3.43 -16.65 -4.31
CA LEU A 448 -3.00 -18.06 -4.25
C LEU A 448 -3.33 -18.87 -5.50
N GLY A 449 -3.91 -18.26 -6.52
CA GLY A 449 -4.43 -18.96 -7.69
C GLY A 449 -5.75 -19.69 -7.40
N ARG A 450 -6.35 -20.27 -8.45
CA ARG A 450 -7.68 -20.93 -8.39
C ARG A 450 -7.64 -22.34 -7.82
N ASP A 451 -6.46 -22.96 -7.81
CA ASP A 451 -6.28 -24.35 -7.37
C ASP A 451 -6.09 -24.49 -5.85
N VAL A 452 -6.04 -23.36 -5.13
CA VAL A 452 -5.95 -23.31 -3.67
C VAL A 452 -7.31 -22.93 -3.08
N VAL A 453 -7.93 -23.88 -2.39
CA VAL A 453 -9.28 -23.74 -1.83
C VAL A 453 -9.21 -23.36 -0.35
N PRO A 454 -9.80 -22.25 0.08
CA PRO A 454 -9.86 -21.91 1.50
C PRO A 454 -10.81 -22.82 2.27
N THR A 455 -10.40 -23.22 3.46
CA THR A 455 -11.26 -23.99 4.36
C THR A 455 -10.97 -23.73 5.83
N ASP A 456 -12.02 -23.80 6.66
CA ASP A 456 -11.90 -23.75 8.12
C ASP A 456 -12.01 -25.14 8.77
N VAL A 457 -12.21 -26.20 7.97
CA VAL A 457 -12.47 -27.57 8.46
C VAL A 457 -11.74 -28.61 7.61
N LEU A 458 -11.35 -29.71 8.26
CA LEU A 458 -10.74 -30.86 7.61
C LEU A 458 -11.40 -32.14 8.17
N PRO A 459 -11.97 -33.04 7.32
CA PRO A 459 -12.07 -32.96 5.86
C PRO A 459 -12.86 -31.74 5.36
N PRO A 460 -12.58 -31.24 4.14
CA PRO A 460 -13.35 -30.17 3.53
C PRO A 460 -14.78 -30.66 3.24
N ASN A 461 -15.78 -29.84 3.56
CA ASN A 461 -17.19 -30.25 3.53
C ASN A 461 -17.88 -30.07 2.16
N GLY A 462 -17.13 -29.85 1.07
CA GLY A 462 -17.65 -29.71 -0.30
C GLY A 462 -18.50 -28.47 -0.58
N SER A 463 -18.99 -27.78 0.46
CA SER A 463 -19.46 -26.40 0.35
C SER A 463 -18.24 -25.49 0.23
N ASP A 464 -18.22 -24.60 -0.77
CA ASP A 464 -17.38 -23.39 -0.72
C ASP A 464 -17.59 -22.79 0.66
N SER A 465 -16.61 -23.00 1.55
CA SER A 465 -16.68 -22.46 2.89
C SER A 465 -16.55 -20.96 2.71
N ASN A 466 -17.70 -20.30 2.63
CA ASN A 466 -17.91 -18.88 2.87
C ASN A 466 -17.59 -18.51 4.34
N SER A 467 -16.70 -19.27 4.96
CA SER A 467 -16.10 -19.06 6.26
C SER A 467 -14.61 -18.82 6.01
N CYS A 468 -14.33 -17.57 5.69
CA CYS A 468 -13.23 -16.83 6.27
C CYS A 468 -13.84 -15.44 6.41
N ASP A 469 -13.76 -14.85 7.61
CA ASP A 469 -14.44 -13.59 7.98
C ASP A 469 -14.54 -12.65 6.76
N LYS A 470 -15.78 -12.32 6.34
CA LYS A 470 -16.19 -11.71 5.05
C LYS A 470 -15.42 -10.47 4.56
N LEU A 471 -14.41 -10.04 5.30
CA LEU A 471 -13.52 -8.92 5.05
C LEU A 471 -12.18 -9.26 4.39
N HIS A 472 -11.64 -10.48 4.54
CA HIS A 472 -10.27 -10.79 4.10
C HIS A 472 -10.18 -11.97 3.13
N VAL A 473 -9.47 -11.74 2.03
CA VAL A 473 -8.95 -12.81 1.18
C VAL A 473 -7.99 -13.67 2.04
N PRO A 474 -8.05 -15.00 1.98
CA PRO A 474 -7.11 -15.88 2.66
C PRO A 474 -5.68 -15.48 2.30
N THR A 475 -4.91 -15.08 3.31
CA THR A 475 -3.54 -14.59 3.13
C THR A 475 -2.55 -15.63 3.65
N PRO A 476 -1.43 -15.86 2.94
CA PRO A 476 -0.40 -16.83 3.33
C PRO A 476 0.13 -16.62 4.75
N TRP A 477 0.29 -15.37 5.16
CA TRP A 477 0.90 -15.04 6.44
C TRP A 477 -0.03 -15.22 7.66
N HIS A 478 -1.28 -15.61 7.45
CA HIS A 478 -2.23 -15.93 8.52
C HIS A 478 -2.68 -17.40 8.50
N ASN A 479 -2.12 -18.21 7.62
CA ASN A 479 -2.55 -19.57 7.35
C ASN A 479 -1.36 -20.46 6.99
N CYS A 480 -1.64 -21.72 6.63
CA CYS A 480 -0.72 -22.66 6.02
C CYS A 480 -1.40 -23.42 4.89
N ILE A 481 -0.58 -23.96 3.98
CA ILE A 481 -1.06 -24.87 2.94
C ILE A 481 -1.16 -26.29 3.48
N VAL A 482 -2.23 -26.98 3.07
CA VAL A 482 -2.51 -28.38 3.36
C VAL A 482 -2.74 -29.10 2.03
N GLU A 483 -1.97 -30.16 1.79
CA GLU A 483 -2.19 -31.10 0.70
C GLU A 483 -2.80 -32.38 1.27
N ILE A 484 -3.87 -32.89 0.66
CA ILE A 484 -4.52 -34.14 1.05
C ILE A 484 -4.30 -35.16 -0.06
N ARG A 485 -3.71 -36.31 0.28
CA ARG A 485 -3.42 -37.36 -0.70
C ARG A 485 -4.71 -37.86 -1.37
N GLY A 486 -4.80 -37.65 -2.68
CA GLY A 486 -5.91 -38.07 -3.52
C GLY A 486 -6.86 -36.94 -3.90
N ASP A 487 -6.72 -35.77 -3.28
CA ASP A 487 -7.46 -34.57 -3.66
C ASP A 487 -6.68 -33.83 -4.76
N ALA A 488 -7.40 -33.21 -5.70
CA ALA A 488 -6.79 -32.46 -6.80
C ALA A 488 -6.39 -31.03 -6.42
N SER A 489 -6.99 -30.50 -5.35
CA SER A 489 -6.78 -29.13 -4.88
C SER A 489 -5.83 -29.08 -3.69
N LEU A 490 -5.13 -27.97 -3.55
CA LEU A 490 -4.49 -27.59 -2.30
C LEU A 490 -5.49 -26.83 -1.43
N TYR A 491 -5.31 -26.87 -0.11
CA TYR A 491 -6.17 -26.17 0.83
C TYR A 491 -5.38 -25.13 1.62
N ILE A 492 -5.94 -23.94 1.83
CA ILE A 492 -5.40 -22.95 2.76
C ILE A 492 -6.26 -22.89 4.02
N THR A 493 -5.64 -23.06 5.17
CA THR A 493 -6.33 -23.06 6.48
C THR A 493 -5.38 -22.67 7.61
N LYS A 494 -5.91 -22.45 8.81
CA LYS A 494 -5.11 -22.21 10.02
C LYS A 494 -4.35 -23.48 10.41
N SER A 495 -3.10 -23.36 10.84
CA SER A 495 -2.30 -24.52 11.30
C SER A 495 -2.98 -25.34 12.41
N SER A 496 -3.74 -24.68 13.29
CA SER A 496 -4.55 -25.36 14.32
C SER A 496 -5.60 -26.32 13.75
N VAL A 497 -6.21 -26.02 12.59
CA VAL A 497 -7.18 -26.90 11.92
C VAL A 497 -6.47 -28.14 11.39
N ALA A 498 -5.30 -27.97 10.76
CA ALA A 498 -4.48 -29.08 10.29
C ALA A 498 -3.99 -29.97 11.46
N HIS A 499 -3.57 -29.37 12.57
CA HIS A 499 -3.19 -30.11 13.78
C HIS A 499 -4.37 -30.85 14.42
N ALA A 500 -5.56 -30.24 14.46
CA ALA A 500 -6.76 -30.90 14.96
C ALA A 500 -7.15 -32.11 14.09
N ALA A 501 -7.01 -32.00 12.76
CA ALA A 501 -7.25 -33.11 11.83
C ALA A 501 -6.30 -34.28 12.08
N LEU A 502 -5.01 -34.01 12.33
CA LEU A 502 -4.02 -35.03 12.71
C LEU A 502 -4.36 -35.67 14.07
N ALA A 503 -4.73 -34.86 15.06
CA ALA A 503 -5.06 -35.31 16.40
C ALA A 503 -6.35 -36.16 16.45
N SER A 504 -7.30 -35.89 15.56
CA SER A 504 -8.56 -36.64 15.45
C SER A 504 -8.37 -38.11 15.04
N GLY A 505 -7.20 -38.47 14.50
CA GLY A 505 -6.91 -39.79 13.98
C GLY A 505 -7.54 -40.09 12.61
N GLN A 506 -8.32 -39.17 12.03
CA GLN A 506 -8.88 -39.31 10.68
C GLN A 506 -7.78 -39.30 9.59
N TYR A 507 -6.66 -38.63 9.86
CA TYR A 507 -5.51 -38.53 8.97
C TYR A 507 -4.25 -39.12 9.60
N ARG A 508 -3.30 -39.52 8.75
CA ARG A 508 -1.87 -39.55 9.08
C ARG A 508 -1.19 -38.43 8.30
N GLY A 509 -0.17 -37.78 8.83
CA GLY A 509 0.49 -36.72 8.08
C GLY A 509 1.76 -36.26 8.74
N ARG A 510 2.46 -35.35 8.06
CA ARG A 510 3.70 -34.74 8.50
C ARG A 510 3.82 -33.34 7.91
N LEU A 511 4.69 -32.54 8.50
CA LEU A 511 5.22 -31.39 7.80
C LEU A 511 6.04 -31.90 6.61
N HIS A 512 5.77 -31.35 5.43
CA HIS A 512 6.54 -31.60 4.24
C HIS A 512 7.14 -30.28 3.76
N GLU A 513 8.23 -30.36 3.02
CA GLU A 513 8.90 -29.19 2.46
C GLU A 513 9.32 -29.57 1.04
N PHE A 514 8.90 -28.76 0.07
CA PHE A 514 9.52 -28.80 -1.25
C PHE A 514 10.74 -27.89 -1.22
N LEU A 515 11.87 -28.41 -1.72
CA LEU A 515 13.13 -27.67 -1.73
C LEU A 515 12.93 -26.32 -2.45
N GLY A 516 13.11 -25.21 -1.73
CA GLY A 516 12.97 -23.85 -2.27
C GLY A 516 11.55 -23.28 -2.28
N GLN A 517 10.50 -24.06 -1.97
CA GLN A 517 9.11 -23.57 -1.93
C GLN A 517 8.57 -23.41 -0.50
N GLY A 518 9.22 -24.05 0.48
CA GLY A 518 8.87 -23.93 1.89
C GLY A 518 7.94 -25.03 2.39
N GLU A 519 7.57 -24.91 3.67
CA GLU A 519 6.87 -25.94 4.42
C GLU A 519 5.36 -25.95 4.14
N PHE A 520 4.73 -27.12 4.25
CA PHE A 520 3.28 -27.29 4.22
C PHE A 520 2.88 -28.57 4.94
N VAL A 521 1.58 -28.76 5.21
CA VAL A 521 1.08 -29.97 5.86
C VAL A 521 0.61 -30.98 4.82
N TYR A 522 1.20 -32.17 4.81
CA TYR A 522 0.75 -33.27 3.96
C TYR A 522 -0.08 -34.28 4.78
N LEU A 523 -1.34 -34.49 4.38
CA LEU A 523 -2.30 -35.36 5.03
C LEU A 523 -2.66 -36.57 4.16
N ILE A 524 -2.77 -37.73 4.79
CA ILE A 524 -3.16 -39.00 4.21
C ILE A 524 -4.43 -39.48 4.92
N PRO A 525 -5.58 -39.57 4.24
CA PRO A 525 -6.80 -40.11 4.84
C PRO A 525 -6.56 -41.54 5.32
N ARG A 526 -6.95 -41.85 6.57
CA ARG A 526 -7.03 -43.25 7.02
C ARG A 526 -8.32 -43.85 6.46
N ARG A 527 -8.22 -45.01 5.77
CA ARG A 527 -9.42 -45.75 5.35
C ARG A 527 -10.29 -46.00 6.59
N ARG A 528 -11.58 -45.63 6.52
CA ARG A 528 -12.57 -46.10 7.49
C ARG A 528 -12.58 -47.63 7.37
N SER A 529 -12.18 -48.32 8.43
CA SER A 529 -12.33 -49.77 8.58
C SER A 529 -13.78 -50.16 8.62
#